data_AF-A0A0M7A4W5-F1
#
_entry.id   AF-A0A0M7A4W5-F1
#
_cell.length_a   1.000
_cell.length_b   1.000
_cell.length_c   1.000
_cell.angle_alpha   90.00
_cell.angle_beta   90.00
_cell.angle_gamma   90.00
#
_symmetry.space_group_name_H-M   'P 1'
#
loop_
_entity.id
_entity.type
_entity.pdbx_description
1 polymer ?
#
loop_
_entity_poly.entity_id
_entity_poly.type
_entity_poly.pdbx_seq_one_letter_code
_entity_poly.pdbx_strand_id
1 'polypeptide(L)'
;MEDEILDQQNELDKYGMSELLGRSREIAMRVALIIALSEESASVRRKHLVWAKEYVFHYHLEMIEALKENLGKTADEQIADAVFSLIKKSGKRGATLREIVHKCRPFRTLNSKAREEVINRLKTDFGVKIAEMRSTGRKRVAFVAP
;
A
#
# COMPACT_ATOMS: atom_id res chain seq x y z
N MET A 1 -22.67 -0.91 21.18
CA MET A 1 -23.08 0.03 20.11
C MET A 1 -22.31 1.35 20.21
N GLU A 2 -22.24 2.03 21.36
CA GLU A 2 -21.30 3.15 21.55
C GLU A 2 -19.84 2.70 21.59
N ASP A 3 -19.55 1.56 22.24
CA ASP A 3 -18.18 1.02 22.32
C ASP A 3 -17.61 0.60 20.95
N GLU A 4 -18.45 0.06 20.05
CA GLU A 4 -18.04 -0.29 18.68
C GLU A 4 -17.73 0.94 17.82
N ILE A 5 -18.45 2.05 18.04
CA ILE A 5 -18.20 3.32 17.36
C ILE A 5 -16.93 3.96 17.90
N LEU A 6 -16.67 3.85 19.21
CA LEU A 6 -15.44 4.31 19.86
C LEU A 6 -14.22 3.51 19.42
N ASP A 7 -14.33 2.19 19.26
CA ASP A 7 -13.24 1.35 18.76
C ASP A 7 -12.93 1.64 17.30
N GLN A 8 -13.95 1.85 16.45
CA GLN A 8 -13.73 2.31 15.07
C GLN A 8 -13.10 3.70 15.01
N GLN A 9 -13.50 4.62 15.89
CA GLN A 9 -12.89 5.96 15.98
C GLN A 9 -11.44 5.90 16.47
N ASN A 10 -11.12 5.06 17.46
CA ASN A 10 -9.75 4.88 17.97
C ASN A 10 -8.82 4.20 16.95
N GLU A 11 -9.32 3.21 16.22
CA GLU A 11 -8.58 2.59 15.11
C GLU A 11 -8.34 3.58 13.97
N LEU A 12 -9.30 4.48 13.70
CA LEU A 12 -9.15 5.55 12.71
C LEU A 12 -8.25 6.71 13.19
N ASP A 13 -8.22 7.00 14.49
CA ASP A 13 -7.36 8.04 15.08
C ASP A 13 -5.87 7.70 15.00
N LYS A 14 -5.49 6.42 15.00
CA LYS A 14 -4.12 5.97 14.67
C LYS A 14 -3.65 6.43 13.28
N TYR A 15 -4.57 6.76 12.38
CA TYR A 15 -4.28 7.23 11.03
C TYR A 15 -4.49 8.76 10.84
N GLY A 16 -4.76 9.52 11.91
CA GLY A 16 -5.04 10.97 11.81
C GLY A 16 -6.36 11.31 11.08
N MET A 17 -7.35 10.41 11.15
CA MET A 17 -8.56 10.46 10.33
C MET A 17 -9.67 11.36 10.89
N SER A 18 -9.67 11.66 12.18
CA SER A 18 -10.58 12.65 12.77
C SER A 18 -10.41 14.03 12.12
N GLU A 19 -9.17 14.45 11.87
CA GLU A 19 -8.88 15.68 11.11
C GLU A 19 -9.30 15.57 9.63
N LEU A 20 -9.33 14.36 9.06
CA LEU A 20 -9.75 14.13 7.68
C LEU A 20 -11.25 14.34 7.50
N LEU A 21 -12.07 13.94 8.47
CA LEU A 21 -13.53 14.20 8.44
C LEU A 21 -13.82 15.71 8.49
N GLY A 22 -13.08 16.46 9.32
CA GLY A 22 -13.15 17.92 9.36
C GLY A 22 -12.83 18.57 8.01
N ARG A 23 -11.73 18.15 7.37
CA ARG A 23 -11.34 18.59 6.02
C ARG A 23 -12.36 18.18 4.95
N SER A 24 -12.91 16.97 5.04
CA SER A 24 -13.93 16.46 4.11
C SER A 24 -15.17 17.34 4.10
N ARG A 25 -15.61 17.79 5.28
CA ARG A 25 -16.74 18.71 5.41
C ARG A 25 -16.45 20.04 4.71
N GLU A 26 -15.29 20.63 4.94
CA GLU A 26 -14.91 21.90 4.31
C GLU A 26 -14.82 21.78 2.79
N ILE A 27 -14.20 20.71 2.29
CA ILE A 27 -14.09 20.44 0.85
C ILE A 27 -15.48 20.24 0.24
N ALA A 28 -16.37 19.47 0.88
CA ALA A 28 -17.74 19.28 0.41
C ALA A 28 -18.52 20.62 0.33
N MET A 29 -18.33 21.53 1.29
CA MET A 29 -18.95 22.86 1.24
C MET A 29 -18.42 23.69 0.07
N ARG A 30 -17.09 23.66 -0.19
CA ARG A 30 -16.48 24.36 -1.33
C ARG A 30 -16.96 23.78 -2.67
N VAL A 31 -17.02 22.46 -2.79
CA VAL A 31 -17.54 21.77 -3.99
C VAL A 31 -19.02 22.09 -4.20
N ALA A 32 -19.83 22.12 -3.14
CA ALA A 32 -21.23 22.51 -3.22
C ALA A 32 -21.44 23.94 -3.72
N LEU A 33 -20.53 24.87 -3.36
CA LEU A 33 -20.53 26.24 -3.87
C LEU A 33 -20.19 26.28 -5.36
N ILE A 34 -19.19 25.53 -5.81
CA ILE A 34 -18.82 25.43 -7.22
C ILE A 34 -20.00 24.90 -8.04
N ILE A 35 -20.64 23.83 -7.59
CA ILE A 35 -21.82 23.25 -8.26
C ILE A 35 -22.97 24.26 -8.32
N ALA A 36 -23.24 24.96 -7.21
CA ALA A 36 -24.29 25.98 -7.18
C ALA A 36 -24.03 27.08 -8.22
N LEU A 37 -22.78 27.54 -8.32
CA LEU A 37 -22.36 28.55 -9.29
C LEU A 37 -22.48 28.04 -10.73
N SER A 38 -22.07 26.79 -10.99
CA SER A 38 -22.17 26.15 -12.31
C SER A 38 -23.62 25.94 -12.76
N GLU A 39 -24.56 25.82 -11.83
CA GLU A 39 -26.00 25.78 -12.13
C GLU A 39 -26.65 27.18 -12.13
N GLU A 40 -25.88 28.25 -12.05
CA GLU A 40 -26.38 29.63 -11.93
C GLU A 40 -27.38 29.82 -10.78
N SER A 41 -27.23 29.01 -9.72
CA SER A 41 -28.09 29.08 -8.55
C SER A 41 -27.67 30.23 -7.64
N ALA A 42 -28.63 31.11 -7.33
CA ALA A 42 -28.41 32.25 -6.43
C ALA A 42 -27.96 31.84 -5.00
N SER A 43 -28.19 30.59 -4.61
CA SER A 43 -27.75 30.05 -3.31
C SER A 43 -27.38 28.58 -3.39
N VAL A 44 -26.58 28.11 -2.43
CA VAL A 44 -26.30 26.68 -2.26
C VAL A 44 -27.56 25.99 -1.72
N ARG A 45 -28.11 25.07 -2.51
CA ARG A 45 -29.29 24.27 -2.16
C ARG A 45 -28.87 22.89 -1.70
N ARG A 46 -29.78 22.19 -1.02
CA ARG A 46 -29.57 20.82 -0.52
C ARG A 46 -29.00 19.88 -1.59
N LYS A 47 -29.49 19.95 -2.83
CA LYS A 47 -29.03 19.06 -3.92
C LYS A 47 -27.53 19.22 -4.23
N HIS A 48 -26.99 20.45 -4.17
CA HIS A 48 -25.57 20.68 -4.43
C HIS A 48 -24.71 20.10 -3.29
N LEU A 49 -25.18 20.26 -2.05
CA LEU A 49 -24.48 19.74 -0.87
C LEU A 49 -24.52 18.21 -0.79
N VAL A 50 -25.66 17.59 -1.12
CA VAL A 50 -25.79 16.12 -1.15
C VAL A 50 -24.83 15.54 -2.17
N TRP A 51 -24.84 16.05 -3.40
CA TRP A 51 -23.93 15.60 -4.44
C TRP A 51 -22.46 15.79 -4.04
N ALA A 52 -22.11 16.99 -3.55
CA ALA A 52 -20.74 17.30 -3.14
C ALA A 52 -20.26 16.40 -2.00
N LYS A 53 -21.13 16.12 -1.02
CA LYS A 53 -20.84 15.19 0.07
C LYS A 53 -20.57 13.79 -0.48
N GLU A 54 -21.45 13.26 -1.30
CA GLU A 54 -21.30 11.92 -1.87
C GLU A 54 -19.99 11.78 -2.66
N TYR A 55 -19.70 12.77 -3.52
CA TYR A 55 -18.47 12.82 -4.30
C TYR A 55 -17.21 12.84 -3.42
N VAL A 56 -17.13 13.78 -2.46
CA VAL A 56 -15.94 13.94 -1.61
C VAL A 56 -15.74 12.72 -0.71
N PHE A 57 -16.80 12.21 -0.11
CA PHE A 57 -16.70 11.04 0.76
C PHE A 57 -16.30 9.78 -0.02
N HIS A 58 -16.81 9.58 -1.23
CA HIS A 58 -16.41 8.44 -2.07
C HIS A 58 -14.90 8.41 -2.28
N TYR A 59 -14.30 9.49 -2.78
CA TYR A 59 -12.87 9.53 -3.08
C TYR A 59 -11.99 9.58 -1.83
N HIS A 60 -12.46 10.18 -0.74
CA HIS A 60 -11.73 10.10 0.53
C HIS A 60 -11.72 8.69 1.10
N LEU A 61 -12.82 7.93 0.99
CA LEU A 61 -12.83 6.52 1.40
C LEU A 61 -11.91 5.68 0.51
N GLU A 62 -11.90 5.88 -0.81
CA GLU A 62 -10.95 5.22 -1.70
C GLU A 62 -9.49 5.55 -1.34
N MET A 63 -9.20 6.83 -1.06
CA MET A 63 -7.88 7.26 -0.62
C MET A 63 -7.50 6.60 0.71
N ILE A 64 -8.42 6.47 1.66
CA ILE A 64 -8.19 5.80 2.93
C ILE A 64 -7.85 4.32 2.71
N GLU A 65 -8.59 3.61 1.87
CA GLU A 65 -8.32 2.20 1.58
C GLU A 65 -6.96 2.03 0.90
N ALA A 66 -6.64 2.86 -0.10
CA ALA A 66 -5.33 2.88 -0.72
C ALA A 66 -4.22 3.21 0.29
N LEU A 67 -4.49 4.13 1.22
CA LEU A 67 -3.58 4.46 2.30
C LEU A 67 -3.41 3.28 3.26
N LYS A 68 -4.47 2.57 3.68
CA LYS A 68 -4.39 1.37 4.53
C LYS A 68 -3.58 0.25 3.90
N GLU A 69 -3.70 0.03 2.59
CA GLU A 69 -2.89 -0.97 1.87
C GLU A 69 -1.38 -0.63 1.90
N ASN A 70 -1.05 0.65 2.03
CA ASN A 70 0.32 1.18 1.97
C ASN A 70 0.87 1.63 3.34
N LEU A 71 0.01 1.87 4.35
CA LEU A 71 0.35 2.29 5.71
C LEU A 71 0.73 1.06 6.53
N GLY A 72 2.00 1.01 6.92
CA GLY A 72 2.60 -0.10 7.65
C GLY A 72 3.72 -0.76 6.85
N LYS A 73 3.69 -0.67 5.52
CA LYS A 73 4.78 -1.17 4.69
C LYS A 73 5.91 -0.15 4.62
N THR A 74 6.93 -0.36 5.44
CA THR A 74 8.23 0.30 5.25
C THR A 74 8.71 0.08 3.81
N ALA A 75 9.53 1.00 3.27
CA ALA A 75 10.05 0.85 1.91
C ALA A 75 10.68 -0.54 1.68
N ASP A 76 11.31 -1.09 2.71
CA ASP A 76 11.91 -2.43 2.70
C ASP A 76 10.87 -3.56 2.65
N GLU A 77 9.68 -3.40 3.24
CA GLU A 77 8.58 -4.36 3.14
C GLU A 77 7.98 -4.42 1.73
N GLN A 78 7.78 -3.27 1.10
CA GLN A 78 7.31 -3.23 -0.28
C GLN A 78 8.32 -3.89 -1.23
N ILE A 79 9.61 -3.71 -0.96
CA ILE A 79 10.68 -4.36 -1.72
C ILE A 79 10.69 -5.87 -1.44
N ALA A 80 10.51 -6.30 -0.19
CA ALA A 80 10.42 -7.71 0.18
C ALA A 80 9.24 -8.40 -0.54
N ASP A 81 8.04 -7.80 -0.53
CA ASP A 81 6.86 -8.29 -1.25
C ASP A 81 7.12 -8.43 -2.75
N ALA A 82 7.77 -7.44 -3.36
CA ALA A 82 8.12 -7.46 -4.78
C ALA A 82 9.12 -8.57 -5.11
N VAL A 83 10.14 -8.77 -4.26
CA VAL A 83 11.12 -9.83 -4.42
C VAL A 83 10.48 -11.21 -4.19
N PHE A 84 9.63 -11.36 -3.18
CA PHE A 84 8.89 -12.60 -2.92
C PHE A 84 8.00 -12.98 -4.12
N SER A 85 7.26 -12.02 -4.66
CA SER A 85 6.43 -12.21 -5.85
C SER A 85 7.25 -12.72 -7.04
N LEU A 86 8.46 -12.22 -7.23
CA LEU A 86 9.39 -12.66 -8.28
C LEU A 86 9.91 -14.08 -8.04
N ILE A 87 10.26 -14.42 -6.79
CA ILE A 87 10.68 -15.77 -6.39
C ILE A 87 9.53 -16.76 -6.65
N LYS A 88 8.30 -16.42 -6.22
CA LYS A 88 7.10 -17.24 -6.43
C LYS A 88 6.83 -17.47 -7.92
N LYS A 89 6.93 -16.43 -8.76
CA LYS A 89 6.82 -16.54 -10.23
C LYS A 89 7.89 -17.45 -10.86
N SER A 90 9.04 -17.60 -10.21
CA SER A 90 10.13 -18.47 -10.68
C SER A 90 9.91 -19.96 -10.34
N GLY A 91 8.91 -20.27 -9.52
CA GLY A 91 8.49 -21.63 -9.19
C GLY A 91 9.61 -22.48 -8.58
N LYS A 92 9.64 -23.78 -8.93
CA LYS A 92 10.60 -24.76 -8.40
C LYS A 92 12.07 -24.42 -8.70
N ARG A 93 12.33 -23.63 -9.75
CA ARG A 93 13.69 -23.17 -10.08
C ARG A 93 14.16 -22.06 -9.14
N GLY A 94 13.25 -21.34 -8.48
CA GLY A 94 13.58 -20.19 -7.66
C GLY A 94 14.33 -19.09 -8.42
N ALA A 95 14.70 -18.03 -7.71
CA ALA A 95 15.46 -16.92 -8.27
C ALA A 95 16.82 -16.80 -7.58
N THR A 96 17.89 -16.68 -8.35
CA THR A 96 19.23 -16.36 -7.81
C THR A 96 19.29 -14.91 -7.37
N LEU A 97 20.22 -14.58 -6.46
CA LEU A 97 20.45 -13.18 -6.07
C LEU A 97 20.72 -12.28 -7.27
N ARG A 98 21.48 -12.77 -8.26
CA ARG A 98 21.77 -12.05 -9.49
C ARG A 98 20.51 -11.77 -10.32
N GLU A 99 19.62 -12.75 -10.45
CA GLU A 99 18.33 -12.59 -11.14
C GLU A 99 17.43 -11.61 -10.39
N ILE A 100 17.40 -11.66 -9.06
CA ILE A 100 16.63 -10.73 -8.21
C ILE A 100 17.14 -9.30 -8.40
N VAL A 101 18.45 -9.06 -8.29
CA VAL A 101 19.07 -7.74 -8.50
C VAL A 101 18.82 -7.21 -9.90
N HIS A 102 18.81 -8.08 -10.91
CA HIS A 102 18.59 -7.64 -12.29
C HIS A 102 17.12 -7.30 -12.57
N LYS A 103 16.19 -8.08 -12.01
CA LYS A 103 14.75 -7.97 -12.30
C LYS A 103 13.97 -7.08 -11.31
N CYS A 104 14.51 -6.82 -10.12
CA CYS A 104 13.92 -5.93 -9.11
C CYS A 104 14.78 -4.67 -8.94
N ARG A 105 14.44 -3.61 -9.68
CA ARG A 105 15.16 -2.32 -9.62
C ARG A 105 15.20 -1.71 -8.21
N PRO A 106 14.12 -1.70 -7.41
CA PRO A 106 14.15 -1.19 -6.04
C PRO A 106 15.13 -1.94 -5.13
N PHE A 107 15.18 -3.27 -5.22
CA PHE A 107 16.15 -4.08 -4.47
C PHE A 107 17.60 -3.78 -4.88
N ARG A 108 17.84 -3.52 -6.17
CA ARG A 108 19.17 -3.15 -6.67
C ARG A 108 19.67 -1.82 -6.12
N THR A 109 18.79 -0.86 -5.86
CA THR A 109 19.20 0.46 -5.35
C THR A 109 19.51 0.49 -3.86
N LEU A 110 19.13 -0.56 -3.12
CA LEU A 110 19.42 -0.66 -1.69
C LEU A 110 20.91 -0.79 -1.39
N ASN A 111 21.34 -0.23 -0.26
CA ASN A 111 22.66 -0.44 0.31
C ASN A 111 22.78 -1.87 0.90
N SER A 112 23.99 -2.26 1.31
CA SER A 112 24.26 -3.64 1.77
C SER A 112 23.41 -4.03 2.99
N LYS A 113 23.22 -3.12 3.95
CA LYS A 113 22.48 -3.40 5.18
C LYS A 113 20.99 -3.60 4.90
N ALA A 114 20.37 -2.71 4.12
CA ALA A 114 18.96 -2.81 3.75
C ALA A 114 18.68 -4.06 2.89
N ARG A 115 19.62 -4.47 2.02
CA ARG A 115 19.48 -5.75 1.28
C ARG A 115 19.46 -6.95 2.21
N GLU A 116 20.29 -6.95 3.25
CA GLU A 116 20.34 -8.03 4.23
C GLU A 116 19.06 -8.11 5.05
N GLU A 117 18.52 -6.95 5.46
CA GLU A 117 17.23 -6.85 6.16
C GLU A 117 16.09 -7.41 5.30
N VAL A 118 16.01 -7.05 4.01
CA VAL A 118 15.03 -7.61 3.06
C VAL A 118 15.20 -9.13 2.90
N ILE A 119 16.43 -9.63 2.76
CA ILE A 119 16.69 -11.07 2.63
C ILE A 119 16.30 -11.83 3.90
N ASN A 120 16.60 -11.28 5.07
CA ASN A 120 16.23 -11.89 6.35
C ASN A 120 14.71 -11.97 6.49
N ARG A 121 14.01 -10.90 6.10
CA ARG A 121 12.55 -10.87 6.09
C ARG A 121 11.93 -11.92 5.17
N LEU A 122 12.49 -12.11 3.96
CA LEU A 122 12.06 -13.16 3.04
C LEU A 122 12.15 -14.56 3.69
N LYS A 123 13.15 -14.80 4.54
CA LYS A 123 13.31 -16.08 5.24
C LYS A 123 12.34 -16.22 6.41
N THR A 124 12.19 -15.17 7.23
CA THR A 124 11.39 -15.21 8.47
C THR A 124 9.88 -15.15 8.19
N ASP A 125 9.46 -14.19 7.37
CA ASP A 125 8.04 -13.83 7.22
C ASP A 125 7.40 -14.62 6.07
N PHE A 126 8.18 -14.90 5.01
CA PHE A 126 7.70 -15.57 3.79
C PHE A 126 8.17 -17.03 3.65
N GLY A 127 8.98 -17.53 4.59
CA GLY A 127 9.48 -18.91 4.58
C GLY A 127 10.37 -19.26 3.39
N VAL A 128 10.97 -18.28 2.72
CA VAL A 128 11.85 -18.49 1.56
C VAL A 128 13.10 -19.25 1.99
N LYS A 129 13.42 -20.31 1.25
CA LYS A 129 14.60 -21.15 1.51
C LYS A 129 15.67 -20.92 0.46
N ILE A 130 16.93 -21.05 0.89
CA ILE A 130 18.07 -21.06 -0.01
C ILE A 130 18.35 -22.52 -0.40
N ALA A 131 18.25 -22.83 -1.68
CA ALA A 131 18.50 -24.16 -2.22
C ALA A 131 19.72 -24.16 -3.14
N GLU A 132 20.57 -25.17 -2.99
CA GLU A 132 21.61 -25.50 -3.95
C GLU A 132 21.03 -26.39 -5.05
N MET A 133 21.09 -25.93 -6.29
CA MET A 133 20.65 -26.67 -7.47
C MET A 133 21.83 -27.17 -8.27
N ARG A 134 21.68 -28.38 -8.83
CA ARG A 134 22.62 -28.94 -9.80
C ARG A 134 22.63 -28.05 -11.05
N SER A 135 23.82 -27.70 -11.50
CA SER A 135 24.05 -26.99 -12.75
C SER A 135 25.16 -27.70 -13.53
N THR A 136 25.28 -27.44 -14.83
CA THR A 136 26.35 -27.96 -15.68
C THR A 136 27.75 -27.48 -15.28
N GLY A 137 27.85 -26.51 -14.37
CA GLY A 137 29.09 -26.01 -13.79
C GLY A 137 28.98 -25.83 -12.27
N ARG A 138 29.39 -24.67 -11.75
CA ARG A 138 29.31 -24.37 -10.30
C ARG A 138 27.85 -24.46 -9.82
N LYS A 139 27.62 -25.10 -8.67
CA LYS A 139 26.28 -25.24 -8.07
C LYS A 139 25.54 -23.90 -8.03
N ARG A 140 24.28 -23.90 -8.45
CA ARG A 140 23.45 -22.69 -8.51
C ARG A 140 22.72 -22.50 -7.18
N VAL A 141 22.99 -21.40 -6.49
CA VAL A 141 22.29 -21.04 -5.24
C VAL A 141 21.10 -20.15 -5.59
N ALA A 142 19.88 -20.57 -5.22
CA ALA A 142 18.67 -19.82 -5.51
C ALA A 142 17.74 -19.75 -4.30
N PHE A 143 16.99 -18.66 -4.23
CA PHE A 143 15.89 -18.46 -3.29
C PHE A 143 14.63 -19.12 -3.86
N VAL A 144 14.01 -19.99 -3.08
CA VAL A 144 12.83 -20.78 -3.47
C VAL A 144 11.72 -20.49 -2.47
N ALA A 145 10.54 -20.14 -2.99
CA ALA A 145 9.34 -19.97 -2.17
C ALA A 145 8.92 -21.34 -1.58
N PRO A 146 8.30 -21.36 -0.38
CA PRO A 146 7.81 -22.60 0.23
C PRO A 146 6.80 -23.35 -0.66
#